data_AF-A0A087UWD1-F1
#
_entry.id   AF-A0A087UWD1-F1
#
_cell.length_a   1.000
_cell.length_b   1.000
_cell.length_c   1.000
_cell.angle_alpha   90.00
_cell.angle_beta   90.00
_cell.angle_gamma   90.00
#
_symmetry.space_group_name_H-M   'P 1'
#
loop_
_entity.id
_entity.type
_entity.pdbx_description
1 polymer ?
#
loop_
_entity_poly.entity_id
_entity_poly.type
_entity_poly.pdbx_seq_one_letter_code
_entity_poly.pdbx_strand_id
1 'polypeptide(L)'
;MSLEESSDRILLLERQNREQEQQLRMQQRDIDELRQTNSQLQNKLEIMLRRCSTPTYGDKPSLFNEIEMSSQSSVEDELRSPSQCGRPKFLSHPGSSIGFQGDFPEDEIECDDSDLPLAMDTEETWKLREELVPIYRQLRRLCEDLRRRRDNYSSADSGISHSPEELQASEIRLGMLTAITKELGNLIEEVLLSQDETMCLSCQSIAEDRETLEKVQKELVEKNEEIKRKTEEISQLTAKLTLQETELTALRESRDQLKDDVENSSLAKDQVVKKAWEVRDQAVARKNAVEIELARTRIDVMHINSQLMEAVQQKVELSQQLEQWKLDMETLLDKQVMKKLKTQEQEDKKQKSQSENTEPPPTKRQASKGKLFRLWR
;
A
#
# COMPACT_ATOMS: atom_id res chain seq x y z
N MET A 1 -39.52 28.26 33.28
CA MET A 1 -38.09 28.63 33.32
C MET A 1 -37.99 29.87 34.15
N SER A 2 -37.26 29.80 35.26
CA SER A 2 -36.96 31.00 36.04
C SER A 2 -36.02 31.90 35.23
N LEU A 3 -36.06 33.21 35.51
CA LEU A 3 -35.12 34.18 34.91
C LEU A 3 -33.66 33.75 35.13
N GLU A 4 -33.39 33.14 36.28
CA GLU A 4 -32.09 32.61 36.68
C GLU A 4 -31.63 31.44 35.79
N GLU A 5 -32.51 30.45 35.54
CA GLU A 5 -32.22 29.34 34.61
C GLU A 5 -31.93 29.83 33.18
N SER A 6 -32.63 30.88 32.73
CA SER A 6 -32.40 31.47 31.40
C SER A 6 -31.07 32.22 31.33
N SER A 7 -30.66 32.89 32.41
CA SER A 7 -29.37 33.57 32.51
C SER A 7 -28.20 32.59 32.49
N ASP A 8 -28.29 31.51 33.26
CA ASP A 8 -27.26 30.46 33.29
C ASP A 8 -27.08 29.78 31.93
N ARG A 9 -28.19 29.53 31.23
CA ARG A 9 -28.18 28.98 29.87
C ARG A 9 -27.49 29.93 28.87
N ILE A 10 -27.71 31.23 28.99
CA ILE A 10 -27.04 32.24 28.14
C ILE A 10 -25.53 32.21 28.38
N LEU A 11 -25.09 32.22 29.64
CA LEU A 11 -23.66 32.18 29.98
C LEU A 11 -22.97 30.91 29.44
N LEU A 12 -23.65 29.76 29.51
CA LEU A 12 -23.13 28.50 29.00
C LEU A 12 -22.98 28.53 27.47
N LEU A 13 -23.99 29.07 26.77
CA LEU A 13 -23.95 29.24 25.32
C LEU A 13 -22.88 30.26 24.89
N GLU A 14 -22.71 31.36 25.62
CA GLU A 14 -21.65 32.33 25.37
C GLU A 14 -20.26 31.72 25.54
N ARG A 15 -20.07 30.91 26.58
CA ARG A 15 -18.81 30.17 26.80
C ARG A 15 -18.55 29.20 25.66
N GLN A 16 -19.54 28.40 25.28
CA GLN A 16 -19.43 27.44 24.19
C GLN A 16 -19.13 28.15 22.86
N ASN A 17 -19.74 29.31 22.61
CA ASN A 17 -19.48 30.11 21.41
C ASN A 17 -18.04 30.66 21.40
N ARG A 18 -17.53 31.14 22.55
CA ARG A 18 -16.11 31.56 22.67
C ARG A 18 -15.13 30.41 22.43
N GLU A 19 -15.42 29.22 22.94
CA GLU A 19 -14.61 28.02 22.73
C GLU A 19 -14.62 27.62 21.23
N GLN A 20 -15.79 27.66 20.57
CA GLN A 20 -15.91 27.42 19.14
C GLN A 20 -15.15 28.47 18.30
N GLU A 21 -15.23 29.75 18.65
CA GLU A 21 -14.45 30.80 17.99
C GLU A 21 -12.93 30.58 18.14
N GLN A 22 -12.47 30.17 19.31
CA GLN A 22 -11.06 29.84 19.52
C GLN A 22 -10.63 28.64 18.67
N GLN A 23 -11.47 27.61 18.59
CA GLN A 23 -11.20 26.43 17.78
C GLN A 23 -11.13 26.77 16.28
N LEU A 24 -12.05 27.60 15.78
CA LEU A 24 -12.01 28.10 14.40
C LEU A 24 -10.73 28.92 14.14
N ARG A 25 -10.29 29.75 15.08
CA ARG A 25 -9.02 30.50 14.94
C ARG A 25 -7.78 29.60 14.98
N MET A 26 -7.81 28.48 15.70
CA MET A 26 -6.74 27.48 15.66
C MET A 26 -6.71 26.78 14.29
N GLN A 27 -7.84 26.24 13.87
CA GLN A 27 -7.96 25.56 12.57
C GLN A 27 -7.57 26.46 11.40
N GLN A 28 -7.93 27.75 11.45
CA GLN A 28 -7.52 28.71 10.43
C GLN A 28 -6.00 28.87 10.35
N ARG A 29 -5.32 28.94 11.50
CA ARG A 29 -3.85 28.99 11.55
C ARG A 29 -3.23 27.71 11.00
N ASP A 30 -3.74 26.54 11.38
CA ASP A 30 -3.24 25.25 10.89
C ASP A 30 -3.39 25.14 9.36
N ILE A 31 -4.53 25.59 8.81
CA ILE A 31 -4.76 25.64 7.36
C ILE A 31 -3.75 26.57 6.68
N ASP A 32 -3.48 27.74 7.25
CA ASP A 32 -2.54 28.69 6.67
C ASP A 32 -1.09 28.15 6.72
N GLU A 33 -0.71 27.44 7.79
CA GLU A 33 0.58 26.73 7.90
C GLU A 33 0.69 25.60 6.86
N LEU A 34 -0.35 24.77 6.70
CA LEU A 34 -0.40 23.73 5.68
C LEU A 34 -0.34 24.31 4.26
N ARG A 35 -1.01 25.43 3.99
CA ARG A 35 -0.92 26.14 2.72
C ARG A 35 0.49 26.65 2.45
N GLN A 36 1.15 27.21 3.48
CA GLN A 36 2.52 27.70 3.37
C GLN A 36 3.51 26.56 3.08
N THR A 37 3.42 25.46 3.83
CA THR A 37 4.27 24.28 3.62
C THR A 37 4.03 23.65 2.25
N ASN A 38 2.78 23.54 1.80
CA ASN A 38 2.46 23.03 0.47
C ASN A 38 3.01 23.94 -0.63
N SER A 39 2.90 25.27 -0.48
CA SER A 39 3.54 26.22 -1.40
C SER A 39 5.06 26.07 -1.43
N GLN A 40 5.70 25.87 -0.28
CA GLN A 40 7.14 25.60 -0.21
C GLN A 40 7.52 24.29 -0.93
N LEU A 41 6.74 23.22 -0.74
CA LEU A 41 6.95 21.95 -1.44
C LEU A 41 6.74 22.08 -2.95
N GLN A 42 5.71 22.80 -3.39
CA GLN A 42 5.48 23.11 -4.80
C GLN A 42 6.66 23.88 -5.40
N ASN A 43 7.20 24.89 -4.71
CA ASN A 43 8.39 25.60 -5.15
C ASN A 43 9.62 24.67 -5.25
N LYS A 44 9.82 23.77 -4.28
CA LYS A 44 10.89 22.76 -4.34
C LYS A 44 10.72 21.82 -5.54
N LEU A 45 9.50 21.38 -5.81
CA LEU A 45 9.18 20.57 -6.98
C LEU A 45 9.41 21.34 -8.28
N GLU A 46 9.05 22.62 -8.35
CA GLU A 46 9.32 23.45 -9.53
C GLU A 46 10.82 23.63 -9.76
N ILE A 47 11.61 23.82 -8.69
CA ILE A 47 13.08 23.87 -8.78
C ILE A 47 13.65 22.54 -9.28
N MET A 48 13.20 21.40 -8.74
CA MET A 48 13.63 20.08 -9.22
C MET A 48 13.22 19.84 -10.67
N LEU A 49 11.98 20.19 -11.03
CA LEU A 49 11.48 20.05 -12.39
C LEU A 49 12.28 20.92 -13.36
N ARG A 50 12.58 22.17 -13.01
CA ARG A 50 13.44 23.06 -13.82
C ARG A 50 14.85 22.49 -13.98
N ARG A 51 15.42 21.88 -12.94
CA ARG A 51 16.73 21.20 -13.01
C ARG A 51 16.70 19.94 -13.86
N CYS A 52 15.57 19.21 -13.91
CA CYS A 52 15.38 18.07 -14.80
C CYS A 52 15.01 18.48 -16.24
N SER A 53 14.49 19.69 -16.43
CA SER A 53 14.00 20.19 -17.73
C SER A 53 15.08 20.93 -18.54
N THR A 54 16.30 21.11 -18.04
CA THR A 54 17.40 21.58 -18.89
C THR A 54 17.75 20.49 -19.91
N PRO A 55 17.61 20.73 -21.22
CA PRO A 55 18.02 19.76 -22.22
C PRO A 55 19.54 19.80 -22.29
N THR A 56 20.22 19.01 -21.45
CA THR A 56 21.64 18.73 -21.65
C THR A 56 21.74 17.81 -22.87
N TYR A 57 21.78 18.42 -24.05
CA TYR A 57 22.31 17.75 -25.23
C TYR A 57 23.75 17.36 -24.92
N GLY A 58 23.98 16.10 -24.55
CA GLY A 58 25.30 15.46 -24.66
C GLY A 58 25.95 14.94 -23.39
N ASP A 59 25.53 15.30 -22.18
CA ASP A 59 26.19 14.81 -20.97
C ASP A 59 25.20 14.21 -19.97
N LYS A 60 25.44 12.93 -19.65
CA LYS A 60 24.77 12.20 -18.57
C LYS A 60 24.85 13.05 -17.29
N PRO A 61 23.78 13.16 -16.49
CA PRO A 61 23.85 13.85 -15.21
C PRO A 61 24.96 13.19 -14.38
N SER A 62 25.96 13.98 -14.01
CA SER A 62 27.13 13.51 -13.27
C SER A 62 26.68 12.98 -11.90
N LEU A 63 27.13 11.77 -11.57
CA LEU A 63 26.97 11.08 -10.28
C LEU A 63 27.24 12.01 -9.07
N PHE A 64 28.05 13.05 -9.26
CA PHE A 64 28.33 14.08 -8.27
C PHE A 64 27.07 14.82 -7.78
N ASN A 65 26.10 15.05 -8.67
CA ASN A 65 24.85 15.75 -8.35
C ASN A 65 23.85 14.85 -7.60
N GLU A 66 23.92 13.52 -7.79
CA GLU A 66 23.18 12.54 -6.98
C GLU A 66 23.80 12.39 -5.58
N ILE A 67 25.13 12.36 -5.48
CA ILE A 67 25.85 12.19 -4.20
C ILE A 67 25.65 13.40 -3.27
N GLU A 68 25.57 14.62 -3.81
CA GLU A 68 25.35 15.84 -3.01
C GLU A 68 23.95 15.89 -2.39
N MET A 69 22.96 15.25 -3.02
CA MET A 69 21.59 15.11 -2.50
C MET A 69 21.47 14.04 -1.41
N SER A 70 22.29 12.98 -1.47
CA SER A 70 22.30 11.93 -0.44
C SER A 70 23.08 12.31 0.82
N SER A 71 24.01 13.27 0.74
CA SER A 71 24.88 13.66 1.86
C SER A 71 24.28 14.74 2.78
N GLN A 72 23.18 15.40 2.39
CA GLN A 72 22.49 16.38 3.25
C GLN A 72 21.36 15.77 4.10
N SER A 73 21.10 14.46 3.97
CA SER A 73 20.01 13.75 4.67
C SER A 73 20.46 12.82 5.80
N SER A 74 21.76 12.72 6.11
CA SER A 74 22.30 11.68 6.99
C SER A 74 23.35 12.23 7.97
N VAL A 75 22.95 13.14 8.85
CA VAL A 75 23.82 13.63 9.94
C VAL A 75 23.23 13.47 11.35
N GLU A 76 22.11 12.78 11.54
CA GLU A 76 21.51 12.65 12.87
C GLU A 76 21.40 11.24 13.45
N ASP A 77 21.90 10.17 12.80
CA ASP A 77 21.55 8.82 13.28
C ASP A 77 22.65 7.73 13.21
N GLU A 78 23.88 8.04 13.66
CA GLU A 78 24.85 6.99 13.99
C GLU A 78 25.65 7.28 15.28
N LEU A 79 25.09 6.85 16.41
CA LEU A 79 25.87 6.50 17.60
C LEU A 79 25.36 5.17 18.17
N ARG A 80 25.85 4.05 17.62
CA ARG A 80 26.29 2.83 18.33
C ARG A 80 26.53 1.66 17.36
N SER A 81 27.80 1.44 17.02
CA SER A 81 28.33 0.11 16.72
C SER A 81 29.01 -0.45 17.99
N PRO A 82 29.20 -1.79 18.10
CA PRO A 82 30.48 -2.30 17.63
C PRO A 82 30.44 -3.67 16.91
N SER A 83 31.17 -3.69 15.79
CA SER A 83 32.25 -4.65 15.46
C SER A 83 31.96 -6.14 15.33
N GLN A 84 32.23 -6.68 14.13
CA GLN A 84 33.40 -7.55 13.91
C GLN A 84 33.64 -7.84 12.41
N CYS A 85 34.86 -7.54 11.95
CA CYS A 85 35.43 -7.98 10.68
C CYS A 85 36.40 -9.15 10.94
N GLY A 86 36.41 -10.15 10.07
CA GLY A 86 37.38 -11.25 10.08
C GLY A 86 37.42 -12.03 8.77
N ARG A 87 38.43 -11.73 7.95
CA ARG A 87 39.06 -12.57 6.90
C ARG A 87 40.58 -12.49 7.17
N PRO A 88 41.51 -13.26 6.54
CA PRO A 88 41.41 -14.05 5.30
C PRO A 88 42.18 -15.40 5.31
N LYS A 89 42.18 -16.14 4.18
CA LYS A 89 43.41 -16.54 3.45
C LYS A 89 43.16 -17.36 2.18
N PHE A 90 44.03 -17.08 1.20
CA PHE A 90 44.31 -17.74 -0.08
C PHE A 90 44.98 -19.11 0.10
N LEU A 91 44.95 -19.96 -0.93
CA LEU A 91 46.06 -20.87 -1.31
C LEU A 91 45.94 -21.30 -2.78
N SER A 92 47.02 -21.08 -3.52
CA SER A 92 47.29 -21.47 -4.91
C SER A 92 48.40 -22.53 -4.94
N HIS A 93 48.49 -23.29 -6.04
CA HIS A 93 49.52 -24.30 -6.35
C HIS A 93 50.97 -23.75 -6.31
N PRO A 94 52.03 -24.59 -6.31
CA PRO A 94 52.57 -25.18 -7.56
C PRO A 94 53.21 -26.59 -7.43
N GLY A 95 53.57 -27.18 -8.56
CA GLY A 95 54.35 -28.42 -8.67
C GLY A 95 55.88 -28.25 -8.73
N SER A 96 56.59 -29.37 -8.61
CA SER A 96 57.94 -29.69 -9.11
C SER A 96 58.20 -31.16 -8.78
N SER A 97 58.52 -32.02 -9.75
CA SER A 97 59.86 -32.23 -10.32
C SER A 97 60.85 -32.74 -9.27
N ILE A 98 61.15 -34.04 -9.31
CA ILE A 98 62.20 -34.67 -8.52
C ILE A 98 63.18 -35.35 -9.48
N GLY A 99 64.45 -35.03 -9.28
CA GLY A 99 65.57 -35.46 -10.10
C GLY A 99 66.19 -36.78 -9.65
N PHE A 100 66.74 -37.47 -10.64
CA PHE A 100 68.06 -38.09 -10.71
C PHE A 100 68.97 -38.00 -9.46
N GLN A 101 69.40 -39.16 -8.92
CA GLN A 101 70.80 -39.49 -8.57
C GLN A 101 70.93 -40.96 -8.07
N GLY A 102 72.01 -41.65 -8.46
CA GLY A 102 72.50 -42.90 -7.84
C GLY A 102 72.72 -44.02 -8.87
N ASP A 103 73.81 -44.00 -9.63
CA ASP A 103 75.12 -44.63 -9.35
C ASP A 103 75.15 -46.18 -9.41
N PHE A 104 75.89 -46.64 -10.41
CA PHE A 104 76.34 -47.99 -10.81
C PHE A 104 77.33 -48.62 -9.77
N PRO A 105 77.63 -49.94 -9.76
CA PRO A 105 78.14 -50.77 -10.90
C PRO A 105 77.43 -52.14 -11.05
N GLU A 106 77.27 -52.72 -12.25
CA GLU A 106 78.27 -53.29 -13.17
C GLU A 106 79.22 -54.30 -12.51
N ASP A 107 78.72 -55.52 -12.30
CA ASP A 107 79.56 -56.72 -12.21
C ASP A 107 79.60 -57.38 -13.59
N GLU A 108 80.69 -57.12 -14.30
CA GLU A 108 81.22 -57.98 -15.35
C GLU A 108 81.63 -59.32 -14.72
N ILE A 109 81.03 -60.43 -15.17
CA ILE A 109 81.59 -61.76 -14.97
C ILE A 109 81.93 -62.29 -16.36
N GLU A 110 83.17 -62.02 -16.76
CA GLU A 110 83.82 -62.57 -17.94
C GLU A 110 84.55 -63.87 -17.55
N CYS A 111 84.14 -64.93 -18.24
CA CYS A 111 84.86 -66.15 -18.66
C CYS A 111 85.88 -66.85 -17.75
N ASP A 112 85.69 -68.16 -17.61
CA ASP A 112 86.82 -69.11 -17.76
C ASP A 112 86.36 -70.34 -18.57
N ASP A 113 86.82 -70.41 -19.82
CA ASP A 113 86.80 -71.61 -20.66
C ASP A 113 87.82 -72.58 -20.08
N SER A 114 87.35 -73.70 -19.53
CA SER A 114 88.20 -74.83 -19.20
C SER A 114 87.61 -76.12 -19.77
N ASP A 115 88.44 -76.72 -20.63
CA ASP A 115 88.28 -77.93 -21.42
C ASP A 115 87.44 -79.08 -20.83
N LEU A 116 86.65 -79.68 -21.72
CA LEU A 116 85.96 -80.98 -21.60
C LEU A 116 86.80 -82.07 -20.91
N PRO A 117 86.14 -82.93 -20.10
CA PRO A 117 85.85 -84.26 -20.63
C PRO A 117 84.46 -84.81 -20.27
N LEU A 118 83.76 -85.28 -21.31
CA LEU A 118 83.04 -86.55 -21.40
C LEU A 118 82.43 -87.17 -20.12
N ALA A 119 81.08 -87.23 -20.14
CA ALA A 119 80.26 -88.37 -19.71
C ALA A 119 80.33 -88.81 -18.23
N MET A 120 79.62 -88.10 -17.36
CA MET A 120 78.90 -88.65 -16.20
C MET A 120 77.56 -87.91 -16.07
N ASP A 121 76.51 -88.60 -15.60
CA ASP A 121 75.12 -88.14 -15.38
C ASP A 121 74.06 -88.59 -16.40
N THR A 122 74.03 -89.90 -16.64
CA THR A 122 72.83 -90.59 -17.14
C THR A 122 71.63 -90.49 -16.18
N GLU A 123 71.80 -90.18 -14.88
CA GLU A 123 70.69 -90.04 -13.93
C GLU A 123 70.00 -88.66 -13.98
N GLU A 124 70.76 -87.56 -14.00
CA GLU A 124 70.19 -86.21 -14.02
C GLU A 124 69.48 -85.93 -15.34
N THR A 125 70.06 -86.41 -16.44
CA THR A 125 69.42 -86.38 -17.75
C THR A 125 68.15 -87.24 -17.81
N TRP A 126 68.03 -88.27 -16.97
CA TRP A 126 66.81 -89.09 -16.85
C TRP A 126 65.75 -88.41 -15.98
N LYS A 127 66.12 -87.79 -14.86
CA LYS A 127 65.23 -86.98 -14.02
C LYS A 127 64.65 -85.79 -14.79
N LEU A 128 65.46 -85.11 -15.60
CA LEU A 128 65.00 -84.05 -16.48
C LEU A 128 64.00 -84.58 -17.53
N ARG A 129 64.27 -85.75 -18.12
CA ARG A 129 63.34 -86.40 -19.05
C ARG A 129 62.02 -86.77 -18.38
N GLU A 130 62.05 -87.23 -17.13
CA GLU A 130 60.87 -87.55 -16.32
C GLU A 130 59.98 -86.33 -16.08
N GLU A 131 60.55 -85.16 -15.76
CA GLU A 131 59.83 -83.88 -15.59
C GLU A 131 59.27 -83.31 -16.91
N LEU A 132 59.88 -83.65 -18.06
CA LEU A 132 59.38 -83.22 -19.37
C LEU A 132 58.14 -84.00 -19.83
N VAL A 133 57.95 -85.25 -19.37
CA VAL A 133 56.77 -86.06 -19.73
C VAL A 133 55.43 -85.39 -19.33
N PRO A 134 55.22 -84.89 -18.09
CA PRO A 134 53.97 -84.24 -17.71
C PRO A 134 53.73 -82.93 -18.47
N ILE A 135 54.78 -82.14 -18.72
CA ILE A 135 54.70 -80.90 -19.50
C ILE A 135 54.24 -81.22 -20.93
N TYR A 136 54.85 -82.21 -21.58
CA TYR A 136 54.46 -82.67 -22.91
C TYR A 136 53.00 -83.14 -22.94
N ARG A 137 52.55 -83.91 -21.93
CA ARG A 137 51.14 -84.33 -21.80
C ARG A 137 50.19 -83.14 -21.65
N GLN A 138 50.55 -82.12 -20.87
CA GLN A 138 49.73 -80.93 -20.68
C GLN A 138 49.62 -80.10 -21.96
N LEU A 139 50.72 -79.90 -22.69
CA LEU A 139 50.66 -79.22 -23.99
C LEU A 139 49.83 -80.03 -25.01
N ARG A 140 49.95 -81.36 -25.04
CA ARG A 140 49.14 -82.21 -25.95
C ARG A 140 47.64 -82.09 -25.66
N ARG A 141 47.25 -82.06 -24.38
CA ARG A 141 45.86 -81.78 -23.95
C ARG A 141 45.38 -80.39 -24.39
N LEU A 142 46.22 -79.36 -24.25
CA LEU A 142 45.86 -78.01 -24.70
C LEU A 142 45.68 -77.96 -26.23
N CYS A 143 46.52 -78.65 -27.01
CA CYS A 143 46.32 -78.79 -28.45
C CYS A 143 45.00 -79.51 -28.78
N GLU A 144 44.67 -80.58 -28.06
CA GLU A 144 43.40 -81.31 -28.23
C GLU A 144 42.18 -80.47 -27.84
N ASP A 145 42.26 -79.67 -26.77
CA ASP A 145 41.19 -78.77 -26.34
C ASP A 145 40.95 -77.62 -27.34
N LEU A 146 42.02 -77.09 -27.95
CA LEU A 146 41.91 -76.10 -29.01
C LEU A 146 41.34 -76.70 -30.30
N ARG A 147 41.75 -77.91 -30.68
CA ARG A 147 41.13 -78.66 -31.80
C ARG A 147 39.65 -78.91 -31.52
N ARG A 148 39.27 -79.34 -30.32
CA ARG A 148 37.85 -79.50 -29.92
C ARG A 148 37.09 -78.19 -29.98
N ARG A 149 37.66 -77.07 -29.54
CA ARG A 149 37.02 -75.75 -29.66
C ARG A 149 36.80 -75.36 -31.12
N ARG A 150 37.77 -75.61 -32.00
CA ARG A 150 37.64 -75.41 -33.45
C ARG A 150 36.55 -76.31 -34.04
N ASP A 151 36.58 -77.60 -33.72
CA ASP A 151 35.66 -78.59 -34.26
C ASP A 151 34.23 -78.41 -33.69
N ASN A 152 34.07 -77.79 -32.52
CA ASN A 152 32.76 -77.40 -31.97
C ASN A 152 32.06 -76.31 -32.81
N TYR A 153 32.78 -75.55 -33.65
CA TYR A 153 32.18 -74.64 -34.64
C TYR A 153 31.83 -75.34 -35.97
N SER A 154 32.33 -76.56 -36.18
CA SER A 154 32.06 -77.38 -37.37
C SER A 154 31.24 -78.61 -36.99
N SER A 155 29.92 -78.42 -36.96
CA SER A 155 28.94 -79.46 -36.64
C SER A 155 29.21 -80.82 -37.32
N ALA A 156 29.13 -81.85 -36.47
CA ALA A 156 28.88 -83.26 -36.77
C ALA A 156 29.99 -84.08 -37.44
N ASP A 157 30.32 -85.15 -36.71
CA ASP A 157 30.69 -86.48 -37.18
C ASP A 157 32.12 -86.93 -36.86
N SER A 158 32.17 -88.21 -36.48
CA SER A 158 33.32 -89.09 -36.30
C SER A 158 34.24 -88.86 -35.11
N GLY A 159 34.02 -89.70 -34.09
CA GLY A 159 35.02 -89.98 -33.09
C GLY A 159 36.22 -90.75 -33.63
N ILE A 160 37.29 -90.66 -32.86
CA ILE A 160 38.15 -91.74 -32.37
C ILE A 160 39.02 -91.01 -31.34
N SER A 161 38.72 -91.22 -30.06
CA SER A 161 39.64 -90.80 -29.00
C SER A 161 40.89 -91.66 -29.17
N HIS A 162 41.95 -91.09 -29.72
CA HIS A 162 43.26 -91.73 -29.65
C HIS A 162 43.62 -91.84 -28.17
N SER A 163 43.69 -93.09 -27.71
CA SER A 163 44.23 -93.47 -26.41
C SER A 163 45.55 -92.72 -26.18
N PRO A 164 45.78 -92.14 -24.99
CA PRO A 164 47.05 -91.49 -24.70
C PRO A 164 48.16 -92.53 -24.83
N GLU A 165 49.08 -92.35 -25.79
CA GLU A 165 50.34 -93.08 -25.81
C GLU A 165 51.04 -92.83 -24.47
N GLU A 166 51.19 -93.89 -23.67
CA GLU A 166 52.00 -93.88 -22.44
C GLU A 166 53.48 -93.73 -22.83
N LEU A 167 53.89 -92.49 -23.12
CA LEU A 167 55.27 -92.15 -23.40
C LEU A 167 56.11 -92.35 -22.13
N GLN A 168 57.02 -93.31 -22.16
CA GLN A 168 58.04 -93.48 -21.11
C GLN A 168 59.15 -92.43 -21.27
N ALA A 169 59.86 -92.08 -20.18
CA ALA A 169 60.95 -91.11 -20.19
C ALA A 169 62.07 -91.43 -21.21
N SER A 170 62.17 -92.70 -21.62
CA SER A 170 63.07 -93.22 -22.65
C SER A 170 62.69 -92.83 -24.09
N GLU A 171 61.46 -92.43 -24.36
CA GLU A 171 60.94 -92.19 -25.72
C GLU A 171 60.95 -90.72 -26.14
N ILE A 172 61.24 -89.79 -25.22
CA ILE A 172 61.34 -88.36 -25.52
C ILE A 172 62.58 -88.09 -26.37
N ARG A 173 62.43 -87.94 -27.69
CA ARG A 173 63.52 -87.51 -28.57
C ARG A 173 63.65 -85.99 -28.58
N LEU A 174 64.86 -85.48 -28.84
CA LEU A 174 65.07 -84.05 -29.07
C LEU A 174 64.15 -83.57 -30.20
N GLY A 175 63.32 -82.57 -29.93
CA GLY A 175 62.41 -81.96 -30.90
C GLY A 175 60.91 -82.25 -30.71
N MET A 176 60.51 -83.23 -29.88
CA MET A 176 59.07 -83.53 -29.67
C MET A 176 58.32 -82.38 -28.98
N LEU A 177 58.93 -81.77 -27.94
CA LEU A 177 58.37 -80.58 -27.29
C LEU A 177 58.32 -79.38 -28.22
N THR A 178 59.37 -79.18 -29.04
CA THR A 178 59.40 -78.12 -30.05
C THR A 178 58.30 -78.30 -31.10
N ALA A 179 58.01 -79.54 -31.50
CA ALA A 179 56.93 -79.86 -32.43
C ALA A 179 55.55 -79.55 -31.83
N ILE A 180 55.27 -80.01 -30.60
CA ILE A 180 53.99 -79.70 -29.94
C ILE A 180 53.85 -78.20 -29.63
N THR A 181 54.93 -77.52 -29.25
CA THR A 181 54.88 -76.07 -28.99
C THR A 181 54.61 -75.30 -30.28
N LYS A 182 55.20 -75.71 -31.41
CA LYS A 182 54.87 -75.17 -32.73
C LYS A 182 53.43 -75.48 -33.13
N GLU A 183 52.94 -76.68 -32.86
CA GLU A 183 51.55 -77.07 -33.12
C GLU A 183 50.56 -76.24 -32.29
N LEU A 184 50.85 -76.04 -31.00
CA LEU A 184 50.07 -75.17 -30.12
C LEU A 184 50.08 -73.73 -30.62
N GLY A 185 51.25 -73.23 -31.01
CA GLY A 185 51.39 -71.90 -31.62
C GLY A 185 50.53 -71.75 -32.88
N ASN A 186 50.61 -72.71 -33.80
CA ASN A 186 49.82 -72.72 -35.04
C ASN A 186 48.31 -72.80 -34.75
N LEU A 187 47.87 -73.61 -33.78
CA LEU A 187 46.46 -73.71 -33.39
C LEU A 187 45.95 -72.41 -32.73
N ILE A 188 46.79 -71.74 -31.93
CA ILE A 188 46.46 -70.43 -31.35
C ILE A 188 46.35 -69.38 -32.45
N GLU A 189 47.30 -69.36 -33.39
CA GLU A 189 47.31 -68.44 -34.52
C GLU A 189 46.10 -68.66 -35.43
N GLU A 190 45.72 -69.91 -35.69
CA GLU A 190 44.53 -70.27 -36.47
C GLU A 190 43.21 -69.83 -35.79
N VAL A 191 43.12 -69.94 -34.46
CA VAL A 191 41.96 -69.45 -33.68
C VAL A 191 41.87 -67.92 -33.64
N LEU A 192 43.01 -67.23 -33.68
CA LEU A 192 43.06 -65.77 -33.74
C LEU A 192 42.75 -65.25 -35.16
N LEU A 193 43.26 -65.90 -36.21
CA LEU A 193 43.01 -65.52 -37.60
C LEU A 193 41.56 -65.81 -38.03
N SER A 194 40.97 -66.92 -37.56
CA SER A 194 39.53 -67.21 -37.80
C SER A 194 38.58 -66.25 -37.07
N GLN A 195 39.08 -65.53 -36.05
CA GLN A 195 38.35 -64.45 -35.35
C GLN A 195 38.21 -63.17 -36.21
N ASP A 196 39.12 -62.94 -37.17
CA ASP A 196 39.11 -61.73 -38.00
C ASP A 196 38.06 -61.78 -39.12
N GLU A 197 37.73 -62.95 -39.67
CA GLU A 197 36.70 -63.07 -40.73
C GLU A 197 35.28 -63.35 -40.21
N THR A 198 35.14 -63.80 -38.97
CA THR A 198 33.84 -63.92 -38.30
C THR A 198 33.86 -63.10 -37.01
N MET A 199 33.58 -61.80 -37.15
CA MET A 199 33.21 -60.97 -36.00
C MET A 199 32.16 -61.74 -35.19
N CYS A 200 32.45 -61.98 -33.91
CA CYS A 200 31.53 -62.66 -33.02
C CYS A 200 30.15 -61.99 -33.09
N LEU A 201 29.09 -62.73 -33.41
CA LEU A 201 27.71 -62.21 -33.53
C LEU A 201 27.26 -61.43 -32.28
N SER A 202 27.77 -61.81 -31.11
CA SER A 202 27.57 -61.09 -29.84
C SER A 202 28.22 -59.69 -29.87
N CYS A 203 29.42 -59.56 -30.43
CA CYS A 203 30.10 -58.27 -30.56
C CYS A 203 29.42 -57.34 -31.59
N GLN A 204 28.84 -57.90 -32.66
CA GLN A 204 28.04 -57.11 -33.62
C GLN A 204 26.75 -56.59 -32.97
N SER A 205 26.01 -57.43 -32.25
CA SER A 205 24.82 -57.01 -31.49
C SER A 205 25.16 -55.91 -30.48
N ILE A 206 26.28 -56.03 -29.76
CA ILE A 206 26.72 -55.02 -28.79
C ILE A 206 27.07 -53.69 -29.49
N ALA A 207 27.63 -53.72 -30.70
CA ALA A 207 27.93 -52.52 -31.47
C ALA A 207 26.64 -51.81 -31.94
N GLU A 208 25.66 -52.56 -32.43
CA GLU A 208 24.34 -52.06 -32.83
C GLU A 208 23.56 -51.50 -31.62
N ASP A 209 23.61 -52.19 -30.48
CA ASP A 209 23.03 -51.73 -29.20
C ASP A 209 23.71 -50.44 -28.71
N ARG A 210 25.04 -50.33 -28.88
CA ARG A 210 25.78 -49.11 -28.54
C ARG A 210 25.38 -47.93 -29.43
N GLU A 211 25.20 -48.16 -30.73
CA GLU A 211 24.75 -47.12 -31.67
C GLU A 211 23.32 -46.66 -31.37
N THR A 212 22.41 -47.59 -31.05
CA THR A 212 21.03 -47.25 -30.67
C THR A 212 20.98 -46.53 -29.32
N LEU A 213 21.78 -46.94 -28.33
CA LEU A 213 21.93 -46.22 -27.07
C LEU A 213 22.46 -44.79 -27.28
N GLU A 214 23.43 -44.60 -28.17
CA GLU A 214 23.95 -43.27 -28.48
C GLU A 214 22.88 -42.38 -29.16
N LYS A 215 22.07 -42.95 -30.06
CA LYS A 215 20.92 -42.25 -30.67
C LYS A 215 19.89 -41.83 -29.62
N VAL A 216 19.50 -42.75 -28.74
CA VAL A 216 18.57 -42.46 -27.63
C VAL A 216 19.15 -41.42 -26.67
N GLN A 217 20.46 -41.47 -26.40
CA GLN A 217 21.12 -40.49 -25.54
C GLN A 217 21.12 -39.09 -26.18
N LYS A 218 21.36 -38.98 -27.50
CA LYS A 218 21.25 -37.72 -28.24
C LYS A 218 19.82 -37.18 -28.23
N GLU A 219 18.83 -38.02 -28.51
CA GLU A 219 17.41 -37.64 -28.45
C GLU A 219 17.00 -37.16 -27.04
N LEU A 220 17.49 -37.82 -25.98
CA LEU A 220 17.22 -37.43 -24.60
C LEU A 220 17.82 -36.05 -24.27
N VAL A 221 19.02 -35.75 -24.77
CA VAL A 221 19.63 -34.41 -24.62
C VAL A 221 18.80 -33.36 -25.35
N GLU A 222 18.41 -33.60 -26.60
CA GLU A 222 17.57 -32.67 -27.38
C GLU A 222 16.21 -32.41 -26.71
N LYS A 223 15.56 -33.47 -26.19
CA LYS A 223 14.32 -33.32 -25.43
C LYS A 223 14.53 -32.56 -24.13
N ASN A 224 15.65 -32.77 -23.44
CA ASN A 224 15.97 -32.03 -22.22
C ASN A 224 16.23 -30.54 -22.53
N GLU A 225 16.85 -30.21 -23.66
CA GLU A 225 17.01 -28.83 -24.11
C GLU A 225 15.69 -28.17 -24.52
N GLU A 226 14.79 -28.90 -25.18
CA GLU A 226 13.43 -28.41 -25.48
C GLU A 226 12.65 -28.17 -24.18
N ILE A 227 12.73 -29.07 -23.20
CA ILE A 227 12.11 -28.89 -21.88
C ILE A 227 12.65 -27.64 -21.19
N LYS A 228 13.97 -27.40 -21.23
CA LYS A 228 14.57 -26.16 -20.70
C LYS A 228 14.02 -24.92 -21.40
N ARG A 229 13.99 -24.90 -22.73
CA ARG A 229 13.41 -23.77 -23.51
C ARG A 229 11.95 -23.52 -23.14
N LYS A 230 11.15 -24.58 -23.00
CA LYS A 230 9.73 -24.47 -22.59
C LYS A 230 9.58 -24.00 -21.15
N THR A 231 10.47 -24.43 -20.25
CA THR A 231 10.48 -23.98 -18.85
C THR A 231 10.83 -22.51 -18.73
N GLU A 232 11.79 -22.02 -19.53
CA GLU A 232 12.14 -20.61 -19.64
C GLU A 232 10.97 -19.80 -20.22
N GLU A 233 10.34 -20.26 -21.30
CA GLU A 233 9.16 -19.62 -21.89
C GLU A 233 8.00 -19.51 -20.88
N ILE A 234 7.72 -20.58 -20.14
CA ILE A 234 6.74 -20.58 -19.05
C ILE A 234 7.13 -19.55 -18.00
N SER A 235 8.38 -19.52 -17.55
CA SER A 235 8.83 -18.56 -16.53
C SER A 235 8.68 -17.11 -16.99
N GLN A 236 8.95 -16.80 -18.26
CA GLN A 236 8.78 -15.48 -18.84
C GLN A 236 7.32 -15.08 -18.94
N LEU A 237 6.45 -16.01 -19.37
CA LEU A 237 5.01 -15.77 -19.44
C LEU A 237 4.41 -15.59 -18.04
N THR A 238 4.84 -16.37 -17.05
CA THR A 238 4.44 -16.19 -15.65
C THR A 238 4.86 -14.81 -15.14
N ALA A 239 6.10 -14.37 -15.38
CA ALA A 239 6.54 -13.03 -14.99
C ALA A 239 5.70 -11.93 -15.65
N LYS A 240 5.42 -12.02 -16.95
CA LYS A 240 4.55 -11.07 -17.66
C LYS A 240 3.13 -11.05 -17.09
N LEU A 241 2.57 -12.22 -16.78
CA LEU A 241 1.25 -12.35 -16.18
C LEU A 241 1.22 -11.68 -14.80
N THR A 242 2.22 -11.92 -13.94
CA THR A 242 2.30 -11.26 -12.63
C THR A 242 2.42 -9.74 -12.73
N LEU A 243 3.18 -9.20 -13.70
CA LEU A 243 3.25 -7.76 -13.92
C LEU A 243 1.90 -7.19 -14.35
N GLN A 244 1.24 -7.83 -15.33
CA GLN A 244 -0.09 -7.41 -15.76
C GLN A 244 -1.14 -7.51 -14.64
N GLU A 245 -1.07 -8.52 -13.78
CA GLU A 245 -1.93 -8.63 -12.60
C GLU A 245 -1.71 -7.46 -11.65
N THR A 246 -0.46 -7.10 -11.36
CA THR A 246 -0.14 -5.94 -10.50
C THR A 246 -0.56 -4.60 -11.11
N GLU A 247 -0.43 -4.44 -12.43
CA GLU A 247 -0.91 -3.24 -13.13
C GLU A 247 -2.44 -3.16 -13.07
N LEU A 248 -3.15 -4.29 -13.27
CA LEU A 248 -4.60 -4.34 -13.15
C LEU A 248 -5.07 -4.06 -11.73
N THR A 249 -4.37 -4.53 -10.69
CA THR A 249 -4.71 -4.18 -9.30
C THR A 249 -4.48 -2.70 -9.04
N ALA A 250 -3.36 -2.12 -9.47
CA ALA A 250 -3.07 -0.69 -9.31
C ALA A 250 -4.10 0.19 -10.05
N LEU A 251 -4.50 -0.19 -11.26
CA LEU A 251 -5.55 0.52 -12.01
C LEU A 251 -6.92 0.38 -11.35
N ARG A 252 -7.24 -0.79 -10.78
CA ARG A 252 -8.48 -0.99 -10.02
C ARG A 252 -8.52 -0.10 -8.77
N GLU A 253 -7.44 -0.07 -8.01
CA GLU A 253 -7.27 0.77 -6.83
C GLU A 253 -7.39 2.26 -7.18
N SER A 254 -6.72 2.72 -8.24
CA SER A 254 -6.85 4.10 -8.71
C SER A 254 -8.28 4.45 -9.12
N ARG A 255 -8.97 3.54 -9.81
CA ARG A 255 -10.38 3.73 -10.18
C ARG A 255 -11.29 3.76 -8.96
N ASP A 256 -11.05 2.91 -7.98
CA ASP A 256 -11.83 2.88 -6.73
C ASP A 256 -11.59 4.15 -5.90
N GLN A 257 -10.34 4.62 -5.81
CA GLN A 257 -10.01 5.91 -5.20
C GLN A 257 -10.74 7.08 -5.89
N LEU A 258 -10.74 7.12 -7.22
CA LEU A 258 -11.45 8.17 -7.97
C LEU A 258 -12.98 8.10 -7.77
N LYS A 259 -13.54 6.90 -7.63
CA LYS A 259 -14.96 6.73 -7.30
C LYS A 259 -15.26 7.28 -5.91
N ASP A 260 -14.44 6.92 -4.92
CA ASP A 260 -14.59 7.41 -3.56
C ASP A 260 -14.47 8.94 -3.50
N ASP A 261 -13.53 9.54 -4.22
CA ASP A 261 -13.38 11.00 -4.30
C ASP A 261 -14.61 11.69 -4.92
N VAL A 262 -15.18 11.09 -5.97
CA VAL A 262 -16.41 11.59 -6.61
C VAL A 262 -17.61 11.46 -5.67
N GLU A 263 -17.76 10.31 -5.00
CA GLU A 263 -18.82 10.08 -4.02
C GLU A 263 -18.70 11.04 -2.84
N ASN A 264 -17.51 11.21 -2.27
CA ASN A 264 -17.24 12.17 -1.20
C ASN A 264 -17.50 13.62 -1.63
N SER A 265 -17.13 14.00 -2.85
CA SER A 265 -17.44 15.32 -3.42
C SER A 265 -18.95 15.53 -3.57
N SER A 266 -19.67 14.51 -4.04
CA SER A 266 -21.14 14.55 -4.15
C SER A 266 -21.79 14.69 -2.79
N LEU A 267 -21.41 13.86 -1.82
CA LEU A 267 -21.90 13.93 -0.45
C LEU A 267 -21.60 15.29 0.18
N ALA A 268 -20.42 15.87 -0.07
CA ALA A 268 -20.08 17.20 0.40
C ALA A 268 -20.99 18.28 -0.21
N LYS A 269 -21.26 18.21 -1.52
CA LYS A 269 -22.20 19.12 -2.20
C LYS A 269 -23.62 18.97 -1.65
N ASP A 270 -24.09 17.74 -1.46
CA ASP A 270 -25.43 17.48 -0.91
C ASP A 270 -25.57 18.02 0.51
N GLN A 271 -24.54 17.87 1.35
CA GLN A 271 -24.51 18.48 2.68
C GLN A 271 -24.57 20.01 2.63
N VAL A 272 -23.85 20.64 1.68
CA VAL A 272 -23.90 22.09 1.48
C VAL A 272 -25.30 22.53 1.04
N VAL A 273 -25.92 21.82 0.10
CA VAL A 273 -27.29 22.10 -0.36
C VAL A 273 -28.28 21.96 0.80
N LYS A 274 -28.19 20.90 1.60
CA LYS A 274 -29.05 20.68 2.76
C LYS A 274 -28.91 21.81 3.80
N LYS A 275 -27.69 22.21 4.14
CA LYS A 275 -27.44 23.35 5.03
C LYS A 275 -28.02 24.65 4.46
N ALA A 276 -27.89 24.90 3.17
CA ALA A 276 -28.47 26.08 2.53
C ALA A 276 -30.00 26.09 2.60
N TRP A 277 -30.64 24.92 2.45
CA TRP A 277 -32.09 24.77 2.62
C TRP A 277 -32.51 25.05 4.07
N GLU A 278 -31.81 24.48 5.05
CA GLU A 278 -32.08 24.72 6.48
C GLU A 278 -31.96 26.20 6.85
N VAL A 279 -30.92 26.89 6.36
CA VAL A 279 -30.73 28.33 6.58
C VAL A 279 -31.87 29.13 5.96
N ARG A 280 -32.26 28.83 4.71
CA ARG A 280 -33.38 29.48 4.04
C ARG A 280 -34.67 29.26 4.82
N ASP A 281 -34.96 28.04 5.20
CA ASP A 281 -36.20 27.67 5.89
C ASP A 281 -36.26 28.35 7.27
N GLN A 282 -35.14 28.43 7.98
CA GLN A 282 -35.03 29.18 9.22
C GLN A 282 -35.24 30.69 9.01
N ALA A 283 -34.70 31.27 7.94
CA ALA A 283 -34.91 32.68 7.61
C ALA A 283 -36.38 32.96 7.25
N VAL A 284 -37.02 32.07 6.49
CA VAL A 284 -38.45 32.15 6.17
C VAL A 284 -39.30 32.04 7.43
N ALA A 285 -38.97 31.12 8.35
CA ALA A 285 -39.68 31.00 9.62
C ALA A 285 -39.57 32.28 10.47
N ARG A 286 -38.38 32.89 10.55
CA ARG A 286 -38.18 34.18 11.23
C ARG A 286 -38.96 35.30 10.57
N LYS A 287 -38.95 35.38 9.23
CA LYS A 287 -39.75 36.36 8.48
C LYS A 287 -41.23 36.24 8.79
N ASN A 288 -41.78 35.02 8.69
CA ASN A 288 -43.20 34.77 8.96
C ASN A 288 -43.57 35.13 10.41
N ALA A 289 -42.69 34.85 11.38
CA ALA A 289 -42.91 35.23 12.77
C ALA A 289 -43.02 36.75 12.95
N VAL A 290 -42.10 37.52 12.35
CA VAL A 290 -42.11 38.98 12.39
C VAL A 290 -43.34 39.54 11.64
N GLU A 291 -43.75 38.95 10.52
CA GLU A 291 -44.96 39.36 9.79
C GLU A 291 -46.24 39.14 10.63
N ILE A 292 -46.31 38.04 11.39
CA ILE A 292 -47.43 37.78 12.31
C ILE A 292 -47.44 38.82 13.44
N GLU A 293 -46.29 39.15 14.03
CA GLU A 293 -46.18 40.18 15.07
C GLU A 293 -46.54 41.57 14.54
N LEU A 294 -46.13 41.90 13.32
CA LEU A 294 -46.49 43.14 12.65
C LEU A 294 -48.00 43.23 12.42
N ALA A 295 -48.64 42.14 12.00
CA ALA A 295 -50.09 42.10 11.84
C ALA A 295 -50.81 42.31 13.18
N ARG A 296 -50.33 41.69 14.28
CA ARG A 296 -50.87 41.88 15.63
C ARG A 296 -50.75 43.34 16.10
N THR A 297 -49.56 43.91 16.04
CA THR A 297 -49.35 45.32 16.45
C THR A 297 -50.19 46.30 15.62
N ARG A 298 -50.42 46.03 14.33
CA ARG A 298 -51.32 46.83 13.50
C ARG A 298 -52.77 46.74 13.97
N ILE A 299 -53.24 45.56 14.36
CA ILE A 299 -54.57 45.37 14.96
C ILE A 299 -54.66 46.13 16.28
N ASP A 300 -53.64 46.04 17.14
CA ASP A 300 -53.60 46.75 18.43
C ASP A 300 -53.68 48.26 18.25
N VAL A 301 -52.94 48.82 17.27
CA VAL A 301 -53.02 50.25 16.93
C VAL A 301 -54.42 50.64 16.46
N MET A 302 -55.06 49.82 15.61
CA MET A 302 -56.44 50.09 15.18
C MET A 302 -57.42 50.06 16.35
N HIS A 303 -57.25 49.12 17.29
CA HIS A 303 -58.08 49.00 18.48
C HIS A 303 -57.91 50.19 19.42
N ILE A 304 -56.67 50.57 19.73
CA ILE A 304 -56.36 51.74 20.56
C ILE A 304 -56.89 53.03 19.92
N ASN A 305 -56.78 53.17 18.58
CA ASN A 305 -57.32 54.33 17.88
C ASN A 305 -58.86 54.39 17.98
N SER A 306 -59.55 53.24 17.89
CA SER A 306 -61.00 53.18 18.11
C SER A 306 -61.36 53.63 19.53
N GLN A 307 -60.66 53.11 20.55
CA GLN A 307 -60.88 53.51 21.95
C GLN A 307 -60.62 55.02 22.15
N LEU A 308 -59.59 55.57 21.51
CA LEU A 308 -59.30 56.99 21.56
C LEU A 308 -60.42 57.82 20.95
N MET A 309 -60.95 57.42 19.79
CA MET A 309 -62.08 58.09 19.15
C MET A 309 -63.33 58.07 20.03
N GLU A 310 -63.63 56.94 20.68
CA GLU A 310 -64.73 56.82 21.65
C GLU A 310 -64.53 57.76 22.85
N ALA A 311 -63.32 57.82 23.42
CA ALA A 311 -63.01 58.71 24.53
C ALA A 311 -63.11 60.21 24.14
N VAL A 312 -62.67 60.57 22.93
CA VAL A 312 -62.83 61.93 22.39
C VAL A 312 -64.30 62.26 22.21
N GLN A 313 -65.10 61.34 21.65
CA GLN A 313 -66.53 61.52 21.47
C GLN A 313 -67.25 61.76 22.81
N GLN A 314 -66.99 60.91 23.81
CA GLN A 314 -67.51 61.08 25.17
C GLN A 314 -67.10 62.43 25.78
N LYS A 315 -65.84 62.85 25.59
CA LYS A 315 -65.35 64.15 26.06
C LYS A 315 -66.09 65.31 25.39
N VAL A 316 -66.34 65.24 24.08
CA VAL A 316 -67.08 66.26 23.34
C VAL A 316 -68.52 66.33 23.84
N GLU A 317 -69.20 65.20 24.04
CA GLU A 317 -70.56 65.14 24.56
C GLU A 317 -70.68 65.76 25.96
N LEU A 318 -69.77 65.41 26.88
CA LEU A 318 -69.74 66.01 28.22
C LEU A 318 -69.44 67.51 28.17
N SER A 319 -68.56 67.95 27.27
CA SER A 319 -68.24 69.37 27.09
C SER A 319 -69.45 70.15 26.57
N GLN A 320 -70.20 69.59 25.61
CA GLN A 320 -71.45 70.17 25.11
C GLN A 320 -72.52 70.25 26.20
N GLN A 321 -72.68 69.19 27.00
CA GLN A 321 -73.59 69.21 28.15
C GLN A 321 -73.19 70.33 29.13
N LEU A 322 -71.91 70.45 29.49
CA LEU A 322 -71.42 71.52 30.37
C LEU A 322 -71.72 72.93 29.80
N GLU A 323 -71.54 73.14 28.50
CA GLU A 323 -71.90 74.39 27.81
C GLU A 323 -73.40 74.69 27.98
N GLN A 324 -74.25 73.68 27.78
CA GLN A 324 -75.70 73.79 27.96
C GLN A 324 -76.08 74.15 29.40
N TRP A 325 -75.50 73.46 30.39
CA TRP A 325 -75.73 73.76 31.81
C TRP A 325 -75.29 75.19 32.18
N LYS A 326 -74.19 75.69 31.58
CA LYS A 326 -73.75 77.08 31.78
C LYS A 326 -74.77 78.07 31.23
N LEU A 327 -75.21 77.90 29.98
CA LEU A 327 -76.23 78.75 29.34
C LEU A 327 -77.55 78.77 30.12
N ASP A 328 -78.00 77.59 30.58
CA ASP A 328 -79.23 77.47 31.37
C ASP A 328 -79.11 78.21 32.71
N MET A 329 -77.96 78.11 33.38
CA MET A 329 -77.72 78.82 34.63
C MET A 329 -77.58 80.35 34.43
N GLU A 330 -76.91 80.81 33.38
CA GLU A 330 -76.88 82.23 32.99
C GLU A 330 -78.29 82.76 32.74
N THR A 331 -79.11 82.01 32.01
CA THR A 331 -80.51 82.38 31.74
C THR A 331 -81.34 82.45 33.03
N LEU A 332 -81.12 81.54 33.99
CA LEU A 332 -81.78 81.57 35.29
C LEU A 332 -81.36 82.79 36.11
N LEU A 333 -80.06 83.13 36.10
CA LEU A 333 -79.53 84.33 36.73
C LEU A 333 -80.12 85.60 36.10
N ASP A 334 -80.15 85.70 34.77
CA ASP A 334 -80.75 86.82 34.05
C ASP A 334 -82.23 86.98 34.37
N LYS A 335 -83.00 85.87 34.40
CA LYS A 335 -84.40 85.87 34.83
C LYS A 335 -84.54 86.35 36.27
N GLN A 336 -83.63 85.96 37.17
CA GLN A 336 -83.65 86.39 38.56
C GLN A 336 -83.34 87.89 38.70
N VAL A 337 -82.34 88.40 37.97
CA VAL A 337 -81.98 89.81 37.92
C VAL A 337 -83.13 90.65 37.35
N MET A 338 -83.71 90.25 36.22
CA MET A 338 -84.86 90.93 35.62
C MET A 338 -86.08 90.94 36.54
N LYS A 339 -86.35 89.85 37.25
CA LYS A 339 -87.41 89.82 38.28
C LYS A 339 -87.12 90.82 39.39
N LYS A 340 -85.90 90.84 39.94
CA LYS A 340 -85.50 91.80 40.99
C LYS A 340 -85.63 93.25 40.52
N LEU A 341 -85.16 93.57 39.30
CA LEU A 341 -85.30 94.90 38.71
C LEU A 341 -86.78 95.30 38.55
N LYS A 342 -87.63 94.42 38.05
CA LYS A 342 -89.08 94.70 37.92
C LYS A 342 -89.76 94.88 39.27
N THR A 343 -89.42 94.08 40.28
CA THR A 343 -89.94 94.24 41.63
C THR A 343 -89.50 95.59 42.21
N GLN A 344 -88.22 95.94 42.05
CA GLN A 344 -87.68 97.22 42.50
C GLN A 344 -88.31 98.42 41.77
N GLU A 345 -88.49 98.35 40.44
CA GLU A 345 -89.22 99.39 39.69
C GLU A 345 -90.69 99.52 40.14
N GLN A 346 -91.35 98.42 40.50
CA GLN A 346 -92.71 98.47 41.06
C GLN A 346 -92.74 99.08 42.45
N GLU A 347 -91.74 98.80 43.29
CA GLU A 347 -91.56 99.43 44.59
C GLU A 347 -91.26 100.93 44.44
N ASP A 348 -90.37 101.31 43.52
CA ASP A 348 -90.04 102.71 43.20
C ASP A 348 -91.25 103.47 42.63
N LYS A 349 -92.08 102.83 41.79
CA LYS A 349 -93.35 103.40 41.30
C LYS A 349 -94.37 103.57 42.43
N LYS A 350 -94.48 102.61 43.35
CA LYS A 350 -95.35 102.72 44.53
C LYS A 350 -94.89 103.83 45.48
N GLN A 351 -93.57 103.97 45.69
CA GLN A 351 -92.99 105.06 46.48
C GLN A 351 -93.19 106.42 45.81
N LYS A 352 -93.06 106.55 44.49
CA LYS A 352 -93.40 107.79 43.76
C LYS A 352 -94.88 108.16 43.85
N SER A 353 -95.80 107.18 43.85
CA SER A 353 -97.24 107.45 44.08
C SER A 353 -97.60 107.79 45.54
N GLN A 354 -96.73 107.47 46.51
CA GLN A 354 -96.93 107.84 47.92
C GLN A 354 -96.22 109.14 48.34
N SER A 355 -95.35 109.69 47.49
CA SER A 355 -94.55 110.89 47.81
C SER A 355 -95.20 112.22 47.40
N GLU A 356 -96.45 112.23 46.93
CA GLU A 356 -97.12 113.43 46.42
C GLU A 356 -98.10 114.10 47.41
N ASN A 357 -98.23 113.66 48.67
CA ASN A 357 -98.97 114.43 49.69
C ASN A 357 -98.70 113.99 51.13
N THR A 358 -97.54 114.35 51.70
CA THR A 358 -97.44 114.94 53.05
C THR A 358 -96.01 115.43 53.33
N GLU A 359 -95.89 116.70 53.68
CA GLU A 359 -94.65 117.41 54.05
C GLU A 359 -94.77 117.93 55.53
N PRO A 360 -93.72 118.47 56.18
CA PRO A 360 -92.88 117.84 57.23
C PRO A 360 -92.93 118.68 58.56
N PRO A 361 -91.90 118.87 59.47
CA PRO A 361 -90.55 118.31 59.74
C PRO A 361 -90.27 118.16 61.29
N PRO A 362 -89.04 118.27 61.91
CA PRO A 362 -87.65 118.31 61.41
C PRO A 362 -86.55 117.48 62.15
N THR A 363 -85.53 117.11 61.36
CA THR A 363 -84.05 117.05 61.59
C THR A 363 -83.40 116.44 62.85
N LYS A 364 -82.43 115.53 62.63
CA LYS A 364 -81.03 115.67 63.09
C LYS A 364 -80.04 114.84 62.25
N ARG A 365 -78.98 115.52 61.80
CA ARG A 365 -77.84 114.99 61.03
C ARG A 365 -76.87 114.24 61.95
N GLN A 366 -76.46 113.02 61.59
CA GLN A 366 -75.14 112.51 61.93
C GLN A 366 -74.58 111.67 60.77
N ALA A 367 -73.39 112.07 60.33
CA ALA A 367 -72.60 111.38 59.33
C ALA A 367 -71.82 110.24 60.00
N SER A 368 -71.85 109.04 59.41
CA SER A 368 -70.76 108.07 59.61
C SER A 368 -70.36 107.47 58.27
N LYS A 369 -69.06 107.59 58.00
CA LYS A 369 -68.36 107.09 56.82
C LYS A 369 -68.17 105.58 56.97
N GLY A 370 -68.33 104.86 55.85
CA GLY A 370 -68.37 103.41 55.81
C GLY A 370 -67.03 102.68 56.01
N LYS A 371 -67.12 101.36 55.84
CA LYS A 371 -66.12 100.39 55.36
C LYS A 371 -66.83 99.03 55.34
N LEU A 372 -67.19 98.51 54.18
CA LEU A 372 -66.36 97.72 53.26
C LEU A 372 -65.95 96.35 53.85
N PHE A 373 -66.56 95.32 53.28
CA PHE A 373 -66.35 93.89 53.46
C PHE A 373 -64.86 93.48 53.50
N ARG A 374 -64.52 92.48 54.32
CA ARG A 374 -63.36 91.60 54.10
C ARG A 374 -63.88 90.18 53.82
N LEU A 375 -63.65 89.71 52.60
CA LEU A 375 -63.78 88.33 52.18
C LEU A 375 -62.69 87.45 52.84
N TRP A 376 -63.09 86.24 53.18
CA TRP A 376 -62.24 85.10 53.51
C TRP A 376 -61.97 84.25 52.26
N ARG A 377 -60.71 83.82 52.18
CA ARG A 377 -60.13 82.52 51.75
C ARG A 377 -60.78 81.72 50.62
#